data_AF-X1QXQ4-F1
#
_entry.id   AF-X1QXQ4-F1
#
_cell.length_a   1.000
_cell.length_b   1.000
_cell.length_c   1.000
_cell.angle_alpha   90.00
_cell.angle_beta   90.00
_cell.angle_gamma   90.00
#
_symmetry.space_group_name_H-M   'P 1'
#
loop_
_entity.id
_entity.type
_entity.pdbx_description
1 polymer ?
#
loop_
_entity_poly.entity_id
_entity_poly.type
_entity_poly.pdbx_seq_one_letter_code
_entity_poly.pdbx_strand_id
1 'polypeptide(L)' 'MKFLKEGRAGKIGMIRAFVLYGGGPEKPRRNVEPPKGLDWDMWCGPGPLRPFNTKIHPKGFRNFLDYGNR' A
#
# COMPACT_ATOMS: atom_id res chain seq x y z
N MET A 1 -0.42 12.69 -25.36
CA MET A 1 0.83 13.45 -25.15
C MET A 1 1.03 14.68 -26.04
N LYS A 2 0.29 14.84 -27.16
CA LYS A 2 0.42 15.98 -28.09
C LYS A 2 0.07 17.35 -27.46
N PHE A 3 -1.04 17.43 -26.70
CA PHE A 3 -1.53 18.67 -26.07
C PHE A 3 -0.49 19.39 -25.17
N LEU A 4 0.18 18.64 -24.29
CA LEU A 4 1.20 19.21 -23.41
C LEU A 4 2.47 19.60 -24.19
N LYS A 5 2.89 18.75 -25.13
CA LYS A 5 4.08 18.98 -25.96
C LYS A 5 3.96 20.20 -26.87
N GLU A 6 2.75 20.51 -27.33
CA GLU A 6 2.45 21.69 -28.14
C GLU A 6 2.31 22.98 -27.31
N GLY A 7 2.61 22.94 -26.00
CA GLY A 7 2.57 24.13 -25.13
C GLY A 7 1.16 24.66 -24.85
N ARG A 8 0.11 23.90 -25.19
CA ARG A 8 -1.29 24.37 -25.12
C ARG A 8 -1.82 24.57 -23.71
N ALA A 9 -1.14 24.01 -22.69
CA ALA A 9 -1.46 24.24 -21.28
C ALA A 9 -0.97 25.61 -20.76
N GLY A 10 -0.20 26.36 -21.55
CA GLY A 10 0.40 27.62 -21.11
C GLY A 10 1.50 27.43 -20.05
N LYS A 11 1.84 28.52 -19.35
CA LYS A 11 2.84 28.49 -18.27
C LYS A 11 2.23 27.89 -17.00
N ILE A 12 2.68 26.70 -16.62
CA ILE A 12 2.23 26.02 -15.40
C ILE A 12 2.97 26.61 -14.19
N GLY A 13 2.24 27.21 -13.25
CA GLY A 13 2.80 27.76 -12.02
C GLY A 13 2.92 26.75 -10.87
N MET A 14 2.12 25.68 -10.87
CA MET A 14 2.12 24.65 -9.84
C MET A 14 1.41 23.39 -10.34
N ILE A 15 1.88 22.23 -9.88
CA ILE A 15 1.19 20.94 -10.01
C ILE A 15 1.10 20.32 -8.62
N ARG A 16 -0.05 19.75 -8.27
CA ARG A 16 -0.21 18.90 -7.10
C ARG A 16 -0.79 17.56 -7.55
N ALA A 17 -0.14 16.48 -7.17
CA ALA A 17 -0.62 15.13 -7.42
C ALA A 17 -0.85 14.46 -6.06
N PHE A 18 -2.02 13.87 -5.91
CA PHE A 18 -2.40 13.15 -4.70
C PHE A 18 -2.77 11.73 -5.08
N VAL A 19 -2.31 10.76 -4.30
CA VAL A 19 -2.78 9.38 -4.41
C VAL A 19 -3.81 9.17 -3.30
N LEU A 20 -5.05 9.52 -3.60
CA LEU A 20 -6.18 9.29 -2.69
C LEU A 20 -6.72 7.89 -2.93
N TYR A 21 -6.40 6.95 -2.05
CA TYR A 21 -7.09 5.66 -2.00
C TYR A 21 -8.39 5.82 -1.21
N GLY A 22 -9.51 5.35 -1.77
CA GLY A 22 -10.74 5.18 -1.01
C GLY A 22 -10.52 4.16 0.11
N GLY A 23 -10.93 4.51 1.32
CA GLY A 23 -10.92 3.63 2.50
C GLY A 23 -12.33 3.42 3.04
N GLY A 24 -12.56 2.27 3.67
CA GLY A 24 -13.76 2.00 4.46
C GLY A 24 -13.42 1.77 5.92
N PRO A 25 -14.41 1.72 6.82
CA PRO A 25 -14.19 1.38 8.22
C PRO A 25 -13.44 0.05 8.34
N GLU A 26 -12.55 -0.01 9.32
CA GLU A 26 -11.76 -1.21 9.53
C GLU A 26 -12.67 -2.39 9.86
N LYS A 27 -12.54 -3.48 9.08
CA LYS A 27 -13.16 -4.75 9.41
C LYS A 27 -12.09 -5.73 9.90
N PRO A 28 -12.35 -6.45 11.02
CA PRO A 28 -11.46 -7.51 11.47
C PRO A 28 -11.41 -8.63 10.43
N ARG A 29 -10.24 -9.28 10.32
CA ARG A 29 -10.04 -10.46 9.48
C ARG A 29 -9.49 -11.58 10.37
N ARG A 30 -9.98 -12.80 10.18
CA ARG A 30 -9.48 -13.96 10.93
C ARG A 30 -8.02 -14.22 10.59
N ASN A 31 -7.23 -14.53 11.61
CA ASN A 31 -5.87 -15.03 11.44
C ASN A 31 -5.93 -16.45 10.88
N VAL A 32 -5.00 -16.76 10.00
CA VAL A 32 -4.85 -18.08 9.37
C VAL A 32 -3.37 -18.37 9.17
N GLU A 33 -3.04 -19.62 8.89
CA GLU A 33 -1.67 -19.98 8.53
C GLU A 33 -1.23 -19.29 7.23
N PRO A 34 0.04 -18.86 7.14
CA PRO A 34 0.61 -18.36 5.89
C PRO A 34 0.48 -19.38 4.74
N PRO A 35 0.30 -18.93 3.48
CA PRO A 35 0.30 -19.82 2.33
C PRO A 35 1.62 -20.61 2.22
N LYS A 36 1.53 -21.85 1.75
CA LYS A 36 2.72 -22.66 1.46
C LYS A 36 3.64 -21.92 0.49
N GLY A 37 4.89 -21.70 0.89
CA GLY A 37 5.90 -20.98 0.10
C GLY A 37 6.06 -19.49 0.45
N LEU A 38 5.24 -18.94 1.36
CA LEU A 38 5.49 -17.64 1.96
C LEU A 38 6.21 -17.82 3.30
N ASP A 39 7.48 -17.44 3.33
CA ASP A 39 8.22 -17.30 4.59
C ASP A 39 7.71 -16.04 5.31
N TRP A 40 6.84 -16.24 6.28
CA TRP A 40 6.17 -15.15 6.98
C TRP A 40 7.08 -14.43 7.97
N ASP A 41 7.99 -15.16 8.62
CA ASP A 41 8.96 -14.57 9.54
C ASP A 41 9.94 -13.68 8.77
N MET A 42 10.42 -14.16 7.61
CA MET A 42 11.22 -13.34 6.69
C MET A 42 10.41 -12.14 6.17
N TRP A 43 9.13 -12.31 5.83
CA TRP A 43 8.28 -11.22 5.34
C TRP A 43 8.07 -10.12 6.40
N CYS A 44 7.85 -10.50 7.66
CA CYS A 44 7.76 -9.55 8.78
C CYS A 44 9.10 -8.85 9.05
N GLY A 45 10.22 -9.52 8.80
CA GLY A 45 11.57 -8.98 8.94
C GLY A 45 11.86 -8.53 10.38
N PRO A 46 12.59 -7.39 10.58
CA PRO A 46 12.88 -6.87 11.92
C PRO A 46 11.69 -6.14 12.56
N GLY A 47 10.54 -6.13 11.91
CA GLY A 47 9.30 -5.60 12.48
C GLY A 47 8.73 -6.55 13.54
N PRO A 48 7.71 -6.12 14.30
CA PRO A 48 6.98 -7.01 15.19
C PRO A 48 6.40 -8.21 14.41
N LEU A 49 6.58 -9.40 14.95
CA LEU A 49 5.89 -10.59 14.43
C LEU A 49 4.39 -10.44 14.66
N ARG A 50 3.62 -10.78 13.63
CA ARG A 50 2.15 -10.74 13.69
C ARG A 50 1.57 -12.01 13.10
N PRO A 51 0.40 -12.48 13.57
CA PRO A 51 -0.30 -13.56 12.91
C PRO A 51 -0.65 -13.18 11.46
N PHE A 52 -0.51 -14.13 10.53
CA PHE A 52 -0.88 -13.92 9.14
C PHE A 52 -2.39 -13.76 8.98
N ASN A 53 -2.79 -12.83 8.11
CA ASN A 53 -4.15 -12.76 7.57
C ASN A 53 -4.12 -12.23 6.13
N THR A 54 -5.18 -12.49 5.37
CA THR A 54 -5.24 -12.09 3.95
C THR A 54 -5.42 -10.59 3.73
N LYS A 55 -5.56 -9.79 4.80
CA LYS A 55 -5.71 -8.33 4.69
C LYS A 55 -4.35 -7.65 4.60
N ILE A 56 -3.29 -8.23 5.18
CA ILE A 56 -1.94 -7.66 5.17
C ILE A 56 -1.16 -7.98 3.89
N HIS A 57 -1.24 -9.22 3.40
CA HIS A 57 -0.53 -9.69 2.22
C HIS A 57 -1.54 -10.23 1.18
N PRO A 58 -1.36 -9.97 -0.13
CA PRO A 58 -0.14 -9.44 -0.78
C PRO A 58 0.00 -7.92 -0.90
N LYS A 59 -1.08 -7.14 -0.77
CA LYS A 59 -1.06 -5.70 -1.12
C LYS A 59 -1.50 -4.76 0.00
N GLY A 60 -1.91 -5.28 1.15
CA GLY A 60 -2.52 -4.47 2.20
C GLY A 60 -1.55 -3.94 3.25
N PHE A 61 -0.27 -4.28 3.19
CA PHE A 61 0.76 -3.89 4.18
C PHE A 61 0.83 -2.39 4.44
N ARG A 62 0.48 -1.55 3.45
CA ARG A 62 0.43 -0.08 3.59
C ARG A 62 -0.58 0.40 4.63
N ASN A 63 -1.58 -0.42 4.94
CA ASN A 63 -2.60 -0.12 5.95
C ASN A 63 -2.17 -0.56 7.37
N PHE A 64 -0.98 -1.15 7.53
CA PHE A 64 -0.45 -1.61 8.80
C PHE A 64 0.77 -0.76 9.16
N LEU A 65 0.68 0.03 10.23
CA LEU A 65 1.69 1.04 10.59
C LEU A 65 3.09 0.45 10.77
N ASP A 66 3.19 -0.79 11.25
CA ASP A 66 4.47 -1.47 11.45
C ASP A 66 5.26 -1.76 10.16
N TYR A 67 4.58 -1.80 9.01
CA TYR A 67 5.18 -2.23 7.73
C TYR A 67 5.07 -1.16 6.65
N GLY A 68 3.92 -0.49 6.56
CA GLY A 68 3.56 0.38 5.44
C GLY A 68 4.24 1.74 5.39
N ASN A 69 4.57 2.30 6.56
CA ASN A 69 4.93 3.71 6.73
C ASN A 69 6.13 3.90 7.69
N ARG A 70 7.13 3.01 7.64
CA ARG A 70 8.43 3.33 8.25
C ARG A 70 9.20 4.35 7.41
#